data_AF-A0A075U5U7-F1
#
_entry.id   AF-A0A075U5U7-F1
#
_cell.length_a   1.000
_cell.length_b   1.000
_cell.length_c   1.000
_cell.angle_alpha   90.00
_cell.angle_beta   90.00
_cell.angle_gamma   90.00
#
_symmetry.space_group_name_H-M   'P 1'
#
loop_
_entity.id
_entity.type
_entity.pdbx_description
1 polymer ?
#
loop_
_entity_poly.entity_id
_entity_poly.type
_entity_poly.pdbx_seq_one_letter_code
_entity_poly.pdbx_strand_id
1 'polypeptide(L)'
;MNKNDLVQYTDKLVELYLLELENTSFSLGYIRVVNDTSVLFTSINEMGQFDSLEVFDITVIRDVKQDTPYIDMFTKLIQYNKDVAAYDIYNLEADLKSLDDDIMLDALIDHTVDSGRLLTVMLNDELITGKILSHDETKVELLAFDFNEAVIVDRIYLDKGDIVGLDIVSVQNHLIDEYLKA
;
A
#
# COMPACT_ATOMS: atom_id res chain seq x y z
N MET A 1 15.35 -6.97 -3.48
CA MET A 1 15.76 -8.14 -2.63
C MET A 1 15.17 -9.42 -3.24
N ASN A 2 15.31 -10.60 -2.63
CA ASN A 2 14.56 -11.81 -3.03
C ASN A 2 13.66 -12.34 -1.91
N LYS A 3 12.75 -13.27 -2.24
CA LYS A 3 11.76 -13.83 -1.30
C LYS A 3 12.37 -14.38 -0.01
N ASN A 4 13.47 -15.13 -0.13
CA ASN A 4 14.13 -15.74 1.03
C ASN A 4 14.73 -14.69 1.96
N ASP A 5 15.17 -13.55 1.42
CA ASP A 5 15.68 -12.44 2.22
C ASP A 5 14.56 -11.78 3.04
N LEU A 6 13.32 -11.80 2.53
CA LEU A 6 12.20 -11.06 3.10
C LEU A 6 11.30 -11.90 4.01
N VAL A 7 11.15 -13.20 3.76
CA VAL A 7 10.24 -14.07 4.52
C VAL A 7 10.59 -14.15 6.01
N GLN A 8 11.85 -13.89 6.37
CA GLN A 8 12.29 -13.83 7.77
C GLN A 8 11.72 -12.63 8.55
N TYR A 9 11.17 -11.63 7.85
CA TYR A 9 10.58 -10.43 8.42
C TYR A 9 9.06 -10.46 8.44
N THR A 10 8.43 -11.55 7.98
CA THR A 10 6.97 -11.69 8.02
C THR A 10 6.44 -11.50 9.45
N ASP A 11 5.40 -10.67 9.56
CA ASP A 11 4.74 -10.21 10.78
C ASP A 11 5.61 -9.47 11.79
N LYS A 12 6.83 -9.06 11.41
CA LYS A 12 7.66 -8.17 12.21
C LYS A 12 7.43 -6.73 11.81
N LEU A 13 7.46 -5.83 12.81
CA LEU A 13 7.52 -4.39 12.55
C LEU A 13 8.91 -4.05 12.00
N VAL A 14 8.94 -3.45 10.82
CA VAL A 14 10.17 -3.15 10.08
C VAL A 14 10.14 -1.74 9.48
N GLU A 15 11.33 -1.21 9.24
CA GLU A 15 11.55 -0.11 8.30
C GLU A 15 11.81 -0.72 6.93
N LEU A 16 10.91 -0.48 5.98
CA LEU A 16 10.98 -0.93 4.60
C LEU A 16 11.53 0.21 3.71
N TYR A 17 12.68 -0.02 3.09
CA TYR A 17 13.31 0.96 2.20
C TYR A 17 13.15 0.52 0.75
N LEU A 18 12.62 1.42 -0.09
CA LEU A 18 12.46 1.21 -1.53
C LEU A 18 13.63 1.84 -2.32
N LEU A 19 13.87 1.38 -3.55
CA LEU A 19 14.96 1.87 -4.41
C LEU A 19 14.77 3.34 -4.84
N GLU A 20 13.55 3.73 -5.19
CA GLU A 20 13.21 5.06 -5.75
C GLU A 20 12.94 6.13 -4.67
N LEU A 21 12.81 5.74 -3.40
CA LEU A 21 12.70 6.70 -2.30
C LEU A 21 14.09 7.28 -1.99
N GLU A 22 14.15 8.59 -1.71
CA GLU A 22 15.38 9.24 -1.24
C GLU A 22 16.08 8.36 -0.20
N ASN A 23 17.42 8.30 -0.22
CA ASN A 23 18.20 7.30 0.53
C ASN A 23 17.88 7.22 2.04
N THR A 24 17.19 8.20 2.61
CA THR A 24 16.77 8.28 4.01
C THR A 24 15.29 7.99 4.29
N SER A 25 14.45 7.85 3.27
CA SER A 25 13.01 7.63 3.44
C SER A 25 12.67 6.14 3.50
N PHE A 26 11.76 5.76 4.39
CA PHE A 26 11.28 4.39 4.58
C PHE A 26 9.80 4.39 4.95
N SER A 27 9.11 3.29 4.64
CA SER A 27 7.78 2.99 5.18
C SER A 27 7.94 2.17 6.46
N LEU A 28 7.25 2.54 7.53
CA LEU A 28 7.19 1.74 8.75
C LEU A 28 6.00 0.80 8.66
N GLY A 29 6.15 -0.47 9.04
CA GLY A 29 5.01 -1.37 8.98
C GLY A 29 5.37 -2.85 9.08
N TYR A 30 4.47 -3.70 8.61
CA TYR A 30 4.59 -5.15 8.70
C TYR A 30 4.56 -5.77 7.31
N ILE A 31 5.53 -6.62 7.02
CA ILE A 31 5.45 -7.53 5.88
C ILE A 31 4.45 -8.63 6.23
N ARG A 32 3.35 -8.73 5.48
CA ARG A 32 2.29 -9.72 5.70
C ARG A 32 2.52 -10.98 4.90
N VAL A 33 2.82 -10.82 3.62
CA VAL A 33 3.01 -11.94 2.70
C VAL A 33 4.15 -11.60 1.76
N VAL A 34 4.92 -12.63 1.41
CA VAL A 34 6.01 -12.54 0.43
C VAL A 34 5.86 -13.70 -0.54
N ASN A 35 5.68 -13.40 -1.82
CA ASN A 35 5.75 -14.39 -2.88
C ASN A 35 6.98 -14.14 -3.75
N ASP A 36 7.05 -14.80 -4.91
CA ASP A 36 8.26 -14.77 -5.73
C ASP A 36 8.46 -13.42 -6.44
N THR A 37 7.38 -12.63 -6.59
CA THR A 37 7.38 -11.35 -7.33
C THR A 37 7.02 -10.14 -6.48
N SER A 38 6.35 -10.34 -5.35
CA SER A 38 5.66 -9.27 -4.64
C SER A 38 5.68 -9.42 -3.12
N VAL A 39 5.51 -8.28 -2.45
CA VAL A 39 5.42 -8.14 -1.00
C VAL A 39 4.13 -7.40 -0.66
N LEU A 40 3.29 -8.00 0.19
CA LEU A 40 2.17 -7.29 0.83
C LEU A 40 2.65 -6.70 2.14
N PHE A 41 2.42 -5.40 2.30
CA PHE A 41 2.91 -4.59 3.40
C PHE A 41 1.76 -3.81 4.02
N THR A 42 1.62 -3.90 5.33
CA THR A 42 0.74 -3.01 6.10
C THR A 42 1.56 -1.86 6.63
N SER A 43 1.31 -0.65 6.17
CA SER A 43 2.04 0.53 6.61
C SER A 43 1.42 1.15 7.87
N ILE A 44 2.24 1.91 8.60
CA ILE A 44 1.91 2.59 9.83
C ILE A 44 2.28 4.07 9.67
N ASN A 45 1.32 4.96 9.90
CA ASN A 45 1.55 6.40 9.82
C ASN A 45 2.38 6.92 11.01
N GLU A 46 2.72 8.21 10.99
CA GLU A 46 3.49 8.89 12.01
C GLU A 46 2.82 8.91 13.41
N MET A 47 1.52 8.66 13.47
CA MET A 47 0.76 8.55 14.73
C MET A 47 0.75 7.13 15.30
N GLY A 48 1.37 6.15 14.63
CA GLY A 48 1.39 4.75 15.04
C GLY A 48 0.07 4.03 14.80
N GLN A 49 -0.68 4.47 13.80
CA GLN A 49 -1.97 3.91 13.38
C GLN A 49 -1.79 3.16 12.05
N PHE A 50 -2.67 2.22 11.77
CA PHE A 50 -2.82 1.66 10.43
C PHE A 50 -3.01 2.80 9.43
N ASP A 51 -2.25 2.76 8.33
CA ASP A 51 -2.32 3.79 7.30
C ASP A 51 -2.76 3.19 5.97
N SER A 52 -1.99 2.22 5.47
CA SER A 52 -2.28 1.60 4.18
C SER A 52 -1.99 0.10 4.10
N LEU A 53 -2.58 -0.51 3.09
CA LEU A 53 -2.27 -1.82 2.58
C LEU A 53 -1.64 -1.69 1.20
N GLU A 54 -0.35 -1.99 1.15
CA GLU A 54 0.50 -1.76 -0.01
C GLU A 54 1.00 -3.08 -0.57
N VAL A 55 1.12 -3.16 -1.88
CA VAL A 55 1.80 -4.25 -2.58
C VAL A 55 2.92 -3.67 -3.39
N PHE A 56 4.12 -4.23 -3.23
CA PHE A 56 5.31 -3.80 -3.93
C PHE A 56 5.87 -4.94 -4.77
N ASP A 57 6.44 -4.62 -5.93
CA ASP A 57 7.35 -5.51 -6.63
C ASP A 57 8.58 -5.78 -5.74
N ILE A 58 8.97 -7.04 -5.60
CA ILE A 58 10.09 -7.43 -4.75
C ILE A 58 11.44 -6.84 -5.20
N THR A 59 11.54 -6.50 -6.48
CA THR A 59 12.72 -5.91 -7.10
C THR A 59 12.93 -4.46 -6.65
N VAL A 60 11.88 -3.74 -6.26
CA VAL A 60 12.00 -2.37 -5.75
C VAL A 60 12.35 -2.28 -4.27
N ILE A 61 12.32 -3.40 -3.54
CA ILE A 61 12.76 -3.45 -2.13
C ILE A 61 14.29 -3.38 -2.06
N ARG A 62 14.80 -2.29 -1.48
CA ARG A 62 16.22 -2.01 -1.31
C ARG A 62 16.80 -2.64 -0.05
N ASP A 63 16.15 -2.39 1.08
CA ASP A 63 16.64 -2.80 2.41
C ASP A 63 15.47 -2.96 3.38
N VAL A 64 15.68 -3.79 4.41
CA VAL A 64 14.73 -4.00 5.51
C VAL A 64 15.50 -3.95 6.81
N LYS A 65 15.10 -3.03 7.70
CA LYS A 65 15.69 -2.93 9.04
C LYS A 65 14.67 -3.32 10.10
N GLN A 66 15.19 -4.02 11.10
CA GLN A 66 14.48 -4.34 12.34
C GLN A 66 15.33 -3.88 13.53
N ASP A 67 14.75 -3.90 14.73
CA ASP A 67 15.45 -3.65 16.00
C ASP A 67 16.14 -2.26 16.06
N THR A 68 15.54 -1.25 15.44
CA THR A 68 16.01 0.15 15.55
C THR A 68 15.36 0.85 16.74
N PRO A 69 15.98 1.89 17.32
CA PRO A 69 15.34 2.70 18.37
C PRO A 69 14.01 3.33 17.92
N TYR A 70 13.85 3.57 16.61
CA TYR A 70 12.62 4.08 16.02
C TYR A 70 11.51 3.02 16.08
N ILE A 71 11.81 1.78 15.69
CA ILE A 71 10.90 0.63 15.81
C ILE A 71 10.50 0.38 17.27
N ASP A 72 11.42 0.48 18.22
CA ASP A 72 11.12 0.34 19.65
C ASP A 72 10.12 1.39 20.15
N MET A 73 10.26 2.64 19.69
CA MET A 73 9.34 3.72 20.00
C MET A 73 7.95 3.44 19.42
N PHE A 74 7.89 3.09 18.13
CA PHE A 74 6.63 2.84 17.45
C PHE A 74 5.92 1.58 17.91
N THR A 75 6.65 0.55 18.36
CA THR A 75 6.06 -0.63 18.99
C THR A 75 5.19 -0.23 20.19
N LYS A 76 5.67 0.71 21.03
CA LYS A 76 4.90 1.23 22.16
C LYS A 76 3.71 2.09 21.73
N LEU A 77 3.90 2.93 20.70
CA LEU A 77 2.84 3.80 20.18
C LEU A 77 1.70 3.00 19.55
N ILE A 78 2.03 2.01 18.73
CA ILE A 78 1.08 1.07 18.13
C ILE A 78 0.30 0.34 19.23
N GLN A 79 0.99 -0.17 20.26
CA GLN A 79 0.30 -0.86 21.36
C GLN A 79 -0.65 0.08 22.10
N TYR A 80 -0.22 1.31 22.41
CA TYR A 80 -1.08 2.31 23.01
C TYR A 80 -2.34 2.58 22.16
N ASN A 81 -2.18 2.77 20.86
CA ASN A 81 -3.31 3.00 19.94
C ASN A 81 -4.24 1.80 19.86
N LYS A 82 -3.72 0.56 19.93
CA LYS A 82 -4.55 -0.64 20.00
C LYS A 82 -5.36 -0.69 21.30
N ASP A 83 -4.75 -0.35 22.44
CA ASP A 83 -5.40 -0.37 23.75
C ASP A 83 -6.56 0.64 23.86
N VAL A 84 -6.46 1.77 23.15
CA VAL A 84 -7.50 2.82 23.12
C VAL A 84 -8.41 2.74 21.89
N ALA A 85 -8.32 1.66 21.10
CA ALA A 85 -9.09 1.46 19.86
C ALA A 85 -8.93 2.59 18.83
N ALA A 86 -7.74 3.19 18.76
CA ALA A 86 -7.38 4.23 17.80
C ALA A 86 -6.37 3.75 16.73
N TYR A 87 -6.02 2.46 16.70
CA TYR A 87 -5.06 1.92 15.73
C TYR A 87 -5.62 1.89 14.30
N ASP A 88 -6.85 1.42 14.10
CA ASP A 88 -7.51 1.35 12.79
C ASP A 88 -8.95 1.87 12.95
N ILE A 89 -9.09 3.19 12.96
CA ILE A 89 -10.35 3.88 13.27
C ILE A 89 -11.42 3.62 12.20
N TYR A 90 -10.98 3.42 10.95
CA TYR A 90 -11.84 3.21 9.80
C TYR A 90 -12.10 1.72 9.52
N ASN A 91 -11.48 0.82 10.29
CA ASN A 91 -11.59 -0.63 10.16
C ASN A 91 -11.22 -1.10 8.73
N LEU A 92 -10.15 -0.52 8.18
CA LEU A 92 -9.64 -0.80 6.83
C LEU A 92 -8.78 -2.08 6.79
N GLU A 93 -8.16 -2.46 7.92
CA GLU A 93 -7.38 -3.69 8.02
C GLU A 93 -8.26 -4.94 7.81
N ALA A 94 -9.59 -4.82 7.91
CA ALA A 94 -10.52 -5.92 7.62
C ALA A 94 -10.40 -6.42 6.17
N ASP A 95 -9.99 -5.58 5.23
CA ASP A 95 -9.83 -5.94 3.81
C ASP A 95 -8.65 -6.90 3.59
N LEU A 96 -7.69 -6.97 4.53
CA LEU A 96 -6.64 -8.00 4.52
C LEU A 96 -7.21 -9.41 4.57
N LYS A 97 -8.33 -9.61 5.29
CA LYS A 97 -8.89 -10.95 5.52
C LYS A 97 -9.48 -11.58 4.27
N SER A 98 -9.73 -10.77 3.23
CA SER A 98 -10.20 -11.24 1.93
C SER A 98 -9.08 -11.55 0.95
N LEU A 99 -7.83 -11.25 1.29
CA LEU A 99 -6.69 -11.50 0.42
C LEU A 99 -6.03 -12.85 0.78
N ASP A 100 -5.94 -13.74 -0.20
CA ASP A 100 -5.23 -15.02 -0.07
C ASP A 100 -3.71 -14.81 -0.11
N ASP A 101 -2.95 -15.85 0.29
CA ASP A 101 -1.47 -15.84 0.26
C ASP A 101 -0.89 -15.69 -1.17
N ASP A 102 -1.66 -16.04 -2.20
CA ASP A 102 -1.30 -15.86 -3.61
C ASP A 102 -1.70 -14.48 -4.11
N ILE A 103 -0.92 -13.47 -3.71
CA ILE A 103 -1.11 -12.08 -4.15
C ILE A 103 -0.66 -11.94 -5.61
N MET A 104 -1.65 -11.93 -6.50
CA MET A 104 -1.45 -11.61 -7.92
C MET A 104 -1.93 -10.18 -8.17
N LEU A 105 -1.12 -9.38 -8.88
CA LEU A 105 -1.45 -8.00 -9.23
C LEU A 105 -2.86 -7.88 -9.83
N ASP A 106 -3.22 -8.80 -10.72
CA ASP A 106 -4.54 -8.83 -11.36
C ASP A 106 -5.68 -9.04 -10.34
N ALA A 107 -5.51 -9.94 -9.37
CA ALA A 107 -6.54 -10.19 -8.35
C ALA A 107 -6.77 -8.97 -7.44
N LEU A 108 -5.72 -8.21 -7.16
CA LEU A 108 -5.82 -6.96 -6.39
C LEU A 108 -6.50 -5.85 -7.18
N ILE A 109 -6.18 -5.77 -8.48
CA ILE A 109 -6.83 -4.84 -9.38
C ILE A 109 -8.31 -5.20 -9.51
N ASP A 110 -8.64 -6.47 -9.76
CA ASP A 110 -10.02 -6.98 -9.81
C ASP A 110 -10.80 -6.63 -8.54
N HIS A 111 -10.20 -6.88 -7.36
CA HIS A 111 -10.80 -6.52 -6.08
C HIS A 111 -11.12 -5.03 -5.97
N THR A 112 -10.21 -4.19 -6.47
CA THR A 112 -10.40 -2.74 -6.44
C THR A 112 -11.48 -2.29 -7.41
N VAL A 113 -11.53 -2.87 -8.62
CA VAL A 113 -12.58 -2.65 -9.61
C VAL A 113 -13.95 -3.00 -9.04
N ASP A 114 -14.08 -4.18 -8.44
CA ASP A 114 -15.33 -4.66 -7.85
C ASP A 114 -15.81 -3.77 -6.70
N SER A 115 -14.88 -3.24 -5.90
CA SER A 115 -15.20 -2.36 -4.78
C SER A 115 -15.53 -0.92 -5.21
N GLY A 116 -15.11 -0.50 -6.41
CA GLY A 116 -15.27 0.87 -6.91
C GLY A 116 -14.52 1.95 -6.09
N ARG A 117 -13.55 1.53 -5.28
CA ARG A 117 -12.75 2.40 -4.41
C ARG A 117 -11.59 3.04 -5.16
N LEU A 118 -11.07 4.13 -4.59
CA LEU A 118 -9.80 4.70 -5.01
C LEU A 118 -8.64 3.81 -4.57
N LEU A 119 -7.64 3.71 -5.44
CA LEU A 119 -6.31 3.21 -5.12
C LEU A 119 -5.27 4.24 -5.54
N THR A 120 -4.04 4.05 -5.08
CA THR A 120 -2.87 4.74 -5.61
C THR A 120 -1.96 3.75 -6.32
N VAL A 121 -1.67 4.02 -7.58
CA VAL A 121 -0.70 3.29 -8.39
C VAL A 121 0.66 3.94 -8.21
N MET A 122 1.67 3.13 -7.89
CA MET A 122 3.05 3.56 -7.74
C MET A 122 3.82 3.19 -9.01
N LEU A 123 4.34 4.21 -9.68
CA LEU A 123 5.30 4.10 -10.78
C LEU A 123 6.69 4.46 -10.26
N ASN A 124 7.73 4.32 -11.09
CA ASN A 124 9.10 4.60 -10.66
C ASN A 124 9.29 6.07 -10.21
N ASP A 125 8.65 7.01 -10.88
CA ASP A 125 8.87 8.45 -10.70
C ASP A 125 7.61 9.24 -10.28
N GLU A 126 6.45 8.60 -10.23
CA GLU A 126 5.20 9.27 -9.86
C GLU A 126 4.21 8.34 -9.13
N LEU A 127 3.26 8.98 -8.44
CA LEU A 127 2.12 8.34 -7.81
C LEU A 127 0.84 8.84 -8.46
N ILE A 128 -0.04 7.90 -8.85
CA ILE A 128 -1.31 8.23 -9.50
C ILE A 128 -2.45 7.64 -8.67
N THR A 129 -3.26 8.50 -8.06
CA THR A 129 -4.47 8.07 -7.35
C THR A 129 -5.68 8.11 -8.28
N GLY A 130 -6.49 7.05 -8.28
CA GLY A 130 -7.66 6.98 -9.13
C GLY A 130 -8.52 5.74 -8.95
N LYS A 131 -9.61 5.67 -9.70
CA LYS A 131 -10.50 4.49 -9.77
C LYS A 131 -10.17 3.69 -11.01
N ILE A 132 -9.79 2.42 -10.86
CA ILE A 132 -9.62 1.54 -12.02
C ILE A 132 -10.99 1.28 -12.64
N LEU A 133 -11.08 1.47 -13.95
CA LEU A 133 -12.26 1.18 -14.74
C LEU A 133 -12.20 -0.20 -15.37
N SER A 134 -11.03 -0.58 -15.87
CA SER A 134 -10.79 -1.85 -16.55
C SER A 134 -9.30 -2.15 -16.62
N HIS A 135 -8.94 -3.39 -16.91
CA HIS A 135 -7.58 -3.77 -17.26
C HIS A 135 -7.59 -4.96 -18.23
N ASP A 136 -6.48 -5.13 -18.94
CA ASP A 136 -6.19 -6.32 -19.75
C ASP A 136 -4.87 -6.97 -19.29
N GLU A 137 -4.31 -7.87 -20.09
CA GLU A 137 -3.04 -8.56 -19.78
C GLU A 137 -1.84 -7.58 -19.65
N THR A 138 -1.94 -6.39 -20.24
CA THR A 138 -0.83 -5.45 -20.40
C THR A 138 -1.09 -4.06 -19.83
N LYS A 139 -2.35 -3.66 -19.70
CA LYS A 139 -2.72 -2.28 -19.39
C LYS A 139 -3.76 -2.20 -18.28
N VAL A 140 -3.72 -1.07 -17.58
CA VAL A 140 -4.73 -0.64 -16.61
C VAL A 140 -5.30 0.68 -17.08
N GLU A 141 -6.62 0.80 -17.07
CA GLU A 141 -7.35 2.03 -17.34
C GLU A 141 -7.92 2.57 -16.03
N LEU A 142 -7.64 3.83 -15.70
CA LEU A 142 -8.12 4.47 -14.48
C LEU A 142 -8.64 5.89 -14.72
N LEU A 143 -9.56 6.33 -13.87
CA LEU A 143 -9.95 7.73 -13.74
C LEU A 143 -9.15 8.37 -12.61
N ALA A 144 -8.28 9.32 -12.95
CA ALA A 144 -7.38 9.95 -12.01
C ALA A 144 -8.08 11.02 -11.17
N PHE A 145 -7.70 11.09 -9.90
CA PHE A 145 -8.08 12.14 -8.97
C PHE A 145 -7.02 13.24 -8.97
N ASP A 146 -7.44 14.48 -9.24
CA ASP A 146 -6.59 15.66 -9.12
C ASP A 146 -6.73 16.25 -7.71
N PHE A 147 -5.65 16.20 -6.94
CA PHE A 147 -5.59 16.74 -5.59
C PHE A 147 -5.69 18.27 -5.51
N ASN A 148 -5.32 18.99 -6.57
CA ASN A 148 -5.38 20.46 -6.59
C ASN A 148 -6.82 20.95 -6.73
N GLU A 149 -7.58 20.29 -7.59
CA GLU A 149 -8.98 20.63 -7.89
C GLU A 149 -9.98 19.79 -7.07
N ALA A 150 -9.49 18.76 -6.38
CA ALA A 150 -10.27 17.78 -5.62
C ALA A 150 -11.42 17.14 -6.43
N VAL A 151 -11.12 16.75 -7.67
CA VAL A 151 -12.09 16.13 -8.60
C VAL A 151 -11.50 14.98 -9.38
N ILE A 152 -12.37 14.10 -9.88
CA ILE A 152 -12.00 13.10 -10.89
C ILE A 152 -12.00 13.79 -12.26
N VAL A 153 -10.87 13.73 -12.96
CA VAL A 153 -10.67 14.44 -14.23
C VAL A 153 -10.39 13.48 -15.36
N ASP A 154 -9.15 12.99 -15.44
CA ASP A 154 -8.61 12.41 -16.66
C ASP A 154 -8.69 10.89 -16.65
N ARG A 155 -8.98 10.33 -17.82
CA ARG A 155 -8.82 8.91 -18.09
C ARG A 155 -7.37 8.65 -18.48
N ILE A 156 -6.69 7.84 -17.69
CA ILE A 156 -5.28 7.49 -17.87
C ILE A 156 -5.18 6.00 -18.21
N TYR A 157 -4.22 5.67 -19.06
CA TYR A 157 -3.85 4.30 -19.41
C TYR A 157 -2.41 4.06 -18.96
N LEU A 158 -2.20 3.05 -18.12
CA LEU A 158 -0.89 2.66 -17.61
C LEU A 158 -0.51 1.29 -18.16
N ASP A 159 0.75 1.12 -18.53
CA ASP A 159 1.32 -0.19 -18.84
C ASP A 159 1.63 -0.91 -17.52
N LYS A 160 1.15 -2.15 -17.36
CA LYS A 160 1.34 -2.94 -16.14
C LYS A 160 2.81 -3.21 -15.83
N GLY A 161 3.66 -3.26 -16.85
CA GLY A 161 5.09 -3.44 -16.70
C GLY A 161 5.80 -2.26 -16.01
N ASP A 162 5.16 -1.09 -15.95
CA ASP A 162 5.69 0.10 -15.30
C ASP A 162 5.20 0.25 -13.85
N ILE A 163 4.21 -0.56 -13.43
CA ILE A 163 3.66 -0.54 -12.07
C ILE A 163 4.62 -1.26 -11.14
N VAL A 164 5.17 -0.53 -10.18
CA VAL A 164 6.08 -1.07 -9.16
C VAL A 164 5.42 -1.30 -7.81
N GLY A 165 4.23 -0.75 -7.62
CA GLY A 165 3.41 -1.03 -6.46
C GLY A 165 2.00 -0.46 -6.55
N LEU A 166 1.16 -0.89 -5.62
CA LEU A 166 -0.20 -0.42 -5.42
C LEU A 166 -0.42 -0.14 -3.95
N ASP A 167 -0.99 1.01 -3.61
CA ASP A 167 -1.65 1.24 -2.33
C ASP A 167 -3.16 1.04 -2.56
N ILE A 168 -3.65 -0.10 -2.09
CA ILE A 168 -4.94 -0.68 -2.46
C ILE A 168 -6.02 -0.24 -1.47
N VAL A 169 -5.62 -0.04 -0.23
CA VAL A 169 -6.49 0.43 0.85
C VAL A 169 -5.67 1.39 1.69
N SER A 170 -5.94 2.69 1.61
CA SER A 170 -5.37 3.67 2.53
C SER A 170 -6.40 4.56 3.17
N VAL A 171 -6.04 5.07 4.36
CA VAL A 171 -6.83 6.07 5.08
C VAL A 171 -7.08 7.29 4.19
N GLN A 172 -6.08 7.76 3.46
CA GLN A 172 -6.24 8.91 2.55
C GLN A 172 -7.26 8.61 1.45
N ASN A 173 -7.11 7.49 0.74
CA ASN A 173 -8.03 7.12 -0.35
C ASN A 173 -9.46 6.90 0.17
N HIS A 174 -9.61 6.28 1.36
CA HIS A 174 -10.90 6.15 2.02
C HIS A 174 -11.56 7.51 2.29
N LEU A 175 -10.82 8.46 2.84
CA LEU A 175 -11.35 9.80 3.13
C LEU A 175 -11.73 10.58 1.86
N ILE A 176 -10.96 10.42 0.78
CA ILE A 176 -11.30 11.01 -0.53
C ILE A 176 -12.58 10.36 -1.08
N ASP A 177 -12.70 9.03 -1.00
CA ASP A 177 -13.93 8.33 -1.41
C ASP A 177 -15.15 8.81 -0.63
N GLU A 178 -15.02 9.08 0.67
CA GLU A 178 -16.10 9.67 1.47
C GLU A 178 -16.42 11.11 1.05
N TYR A 179 -15.40 11.92 0.73
CA TYR A 179 -15.60 13.26 0.19
C TYR A 179 -16.34 13.26 -1.14
N LEU A 180 -15.99 12.35 -2.07
CA LEU A 180 -16.62 12.26 -3.40
C LEU A 180 -18.07 11.76 -3.37
N LYS A 181 -18.51 11.14 -2.27
CA LYS A 181 -19.92 10.72 -2.08
C LYS A 181 -20.83 11.84 -1.57
N ALA A 182 -20.26 12.88 -0.95
CA ALA A 182 -20.99 13.98 -0.31
C ALA A 182 -21.52 15.00 -1.33
#